data_AF-A0A838CVR7-F1
#
_entry.id   AF-A0A838CVR7-F1
#
_cell.length_a   1.000
_cell.length_b   1.000
_cell.length_c   1.000
_cell.angle_alpha   90.00
_cell.angle_beta   90.00
_cell.angle_gamma   90.00
#
_symmetry.space_group_name_H-M   'P 1'
#
loop_
_entity.id
_entity.type
_entity.pdbx_description
1 polymer ?
#
loop_
_entity_poly.entity_id
_entity_poly.type
_entity_poly.pdbx_seq_one_letter_code
_entity_poly.pdbx_strand_id
1 'polypeptide(L)'
;MIRKWVWLLALIGLLAACSEKEAPVEEPQEVEAEESADVVEDHVESVDEHAEGEEDGHGHAHAHGESFVVDSTKPLEDFSERYQEIARTLGDYELPEEGRLTLEEWGEKYGESRLVNPEDYIYYENGYTFAKATKDLNSITSLPPDHIQADPYGTQALGSFKTNIVTLAFGLQEEPEEDQVQEMSRMVADELGKLEPFLQEYEMIAEWTRETRGYFVEAADGGGHDVFHQGNENLQEMKGLILTINREHWE
;
A
#
# COMPACT_ATOMS: atom_id res chain seq x y z
N MET A 1 12.20 12.05 13.70
CA MET A 1 10.86 12.06 13.06
C MET A 1 10.85 12.42 11.57
N ILE A 2 11.96 12.87 10.95
CA ILE A 2 11.98 13.28 9.52
C ILE A 2 12.33 12.13 8.55
N ARG A 3 12.84 10.99 9.04
CA ARG A 3 13.28 9.85 8.19
C ARG A 3 12.16 8.94 7.65
N LYS A 4 10.95 8.96 8.23
CA LYS A 4 9.86 8.05 7.82
C LYS A 4 9.18 8.43 6.49
N TRP A 5 9.33 9.67 6.02
CA TRP A 5 8.65 10.16 4.80
C TRP A 5 9.49 10.06 3.52
N VAL A 6 10.80 9.78 3.65
CA VAL A 6 11.70 9.72 2.50
C VAL A 6 11.41 8.48 1.65
N TRP A 7 10.98 7.37 2.24
CA TRP A 7 10.68 6.14 1.53
C TRP A 7 9.35 6.17 0.77
N LEU A 8 8.29 6.75 1.36
CA LEU A 8 6.99 6.89 0.68
C LEU A 8 7.08 7.82 -0.55
N LEU A 9 7.85 8.91 -0.45
CA LEU A 9 8.12 9.81 -1.58
C LEU A 9 9.09 9.20 -2.61
N ALA A 10 10.02 8.35 -2.19
CA ALA A 10 10.89 7.60 -3.11
C ALA A 10 10.11 6.57 -3.93
N LEU A 11 9.12 5.89 -3.33
CA LEU A 11 8.27 4.91 -4.02
C LEU A 11 7.34 5.59 -5.05
N ILE A 12 6.73 6.73 -4.69
CA ILE A 12 5.93 7.55 -5.62
C ILE A 12 6.81 8.14 -6.74
N GLY A 13 8.05 8.53 -6.42
CA GLY A 13 9.02 9.00 -7.41
C GLY A 13 9.51 7.92 -8.38
N LEU A 14 9.62 6.65 -7.94
CA LEU A 14 10.09 5.54 -8.78
C LEU A 14 9.09 5.15 -9.87
N LEU A 15 7.78 5.23 -9.57
CA LEU A 15 6.71 4.95 -10.54
C LEU A 15 6.65 5.98 -11.67
N ALA A 16 7.07 7.23 -11.42
CA ALA A 16 7.18 8.26 -12.46
C ALA A 16 8.47 8.16 -13.30
N ALA A 17 9.50 7.47 -12.81
CA ALA A 17 10.83 7.43 -13.43
C ALA A 17 11.07 6.20 -14.34
N CYS A 18 10.14 5.23 -14.39
CA CYS A 18 10.27 4.06 -15.27
C CYS A 18 9.86 4.33 -16.74
N SER A 19 9.52 5.56 -17.10
CA SER A 19 9.34 5.97 -18.50
C SER A 19 10.60 6.68 -19.00
N GLU A 20 11.40 5.92 -19.76
CA GLU A 20 12.49 6.36 -20.65
C GLU A 20 13.72 7.04 -20.02
N LYS A 21 14.78 6.23 -19.83
CA LYS A 21 16.15 6.66 -20.20
C LYS A 21 17.08 5.47 -20.36
N GLU A 22 17.52 5.23 -21.60
CA GLU A 22 18.67 4.37 -21.89
C GLU A 22 19.92 4.98 -21.22
N ALA A 23 20.56 4.22 -20.33
CA ALA A 23 21.83 4.60 -19.73
C ALA A 23 23.00 4.07 -20.57
N PRO A 24 24.10 4.83 -20.69
CA PRO A 24 25.30 4.37 -21.38
C PRO A 24 26.09 3.36 -20.53
N VAL A 25 26.68 2.39 -21.22
CA VAL A 25 27.56 1.35 -20.66
C VAL A 25 28.90 1.97 -20.30
N GLU A 26 29.29 1.92 -19.01
CA GLU A 26 30.66 2.14 -18.56
C GLU A 26 31.29 0.81 -18.09
N GLU A 27 32.56 0.62 -18.49
CA GLU A 27 33.37 -0.57 -18.19
C GLU A 27 33.83 -0.62 -16.72
N PRO A 28 34.00 -1.82 -16.15
CA PRO A 28 34.39 -1.98 -14.75
C PRO A 28 35.88 -1.66 -14.52
N GLN A 29 36.17 -0.88 -13.50
CA GLN A 29 37.52 -0.72 -12.94
C GLN A 29 37.80 -1.82 -11.91
N GLU A 30 38.97 -2.46 -12.05
CA GLU A 30 39.55 -3.39 -11.08
C GLU A 30 39.90 -2.64 -9.78
N VAL A 31 39.48 -3.20 -8.65
CA VAL A 31 39.89 -2.74 -7.32
C VAL A 31 40.61 -3.87 -6.61
N GLU A 32 41.87 -3.63 -6.26
CA GLU A 32 42.73 -4.55 -5.51
C GLU A 32 42.22 -4.69 -4.07
N ALA A 33 42.16 -5.94 -3.59
CA ALA A 33 41.79 -6.28 -2.24
C ALA A 33 43.05 -6.31 -1.35
N GLU A 34 43.10 -5.47 -0.32
CA GLU A 34 44.06 -5.59 0.77
C GLU A 34 43.46 -6.37 1.96
N GLU A 35 44.22 -7.38 2.34
CA GLU A 35 44.04 -8.30 3.44
C GLU A 35 44.45 -7.64 4.77
N SER A 36 43.61 -7.75 5.82
CA SER A 36 44.12 -7.69 7.19
C SER A 36 43.24 -8.49 8.13
N ALA A 37 43.87 -9.48 8.76
CA ALA A 37 43.35 -10.25 9.87
C ALA A 37 43.59 -9.48 11.18
N ASP A 38 42.65 -9.56 12.12
CA ASP A 38 43.04 -9.68 13.52
C ASP A 38 41.97 -10.36 14.38
N VAL A 39 42.51 -11.04 15.38
CA VAL A 39 41.92 -12.06 16.26
C VAL A 39 41.30 -11.43 17.50
N VAL A 40 40.10 -11.89 17.91
CA VAL A 40 39.69 -11.90 19.33
C VAL A 40 38.86 -13.14 19.62
N GLU A 41 39.44 -14.09 20.36
CA GLU A 41 38.71 -15.07 21.17
C GLU A 41 38.31 -14.37 22.49
N ASP A 42 37.05 -14.51 22.94
CA ASP A 42 36.84 -14.84 24.36
C ASP A 42 35.47 -15.49 24.64
N HIS A 43 35.51 -16.31 25.69
CA HIS A 43 34.48 -17.13 26.33
C HIS A 43 33.16 -16.41 26.68
N VAL A 44 32.03 -17.10 26.54
CA VAL A 44 30.95 -17.08 27.56
C VAL A 44 30.28 -18.46 27.67
N GLU A 45 30.12 -18.88 28.93
CA GLU A 45 29.55 -20.12 29.45
C GLU A 45 28.11 -20.45 29.03
N SER A 46 27.89 -21.76 28.93
CA SER A 46 26.61 -22.46 28.97
C SER A 46 25.85 -22.27 30.28
N VAL A 47 24.53 -22.08 30.20
CA VAL A 47 23.59 -22.47 31.26
C VAL A 47 22.42 -23.21 30.62
N ASP A 48 22.16 -24.38 31.19
CA ASP A 48 21.19 -25.39 30.82
C ASP A 48 19.97 -25.32 31.75
N GLU A 49 18.91 -26.03 31.35
CA GLU A 49 17.74 -26.50 32.13
C GLU A 49 16.46 -25.63 32.27
N HIS A 50 15.47 -26.10 31.48
CA HIS A 50 14.12 -26.56 31.86
C HIS A 50 13.06 -25.60 32.45
N ALA A 51 11.93 -25.49 31.73
CA ALA A 51 10.59 -25.73 32.29
C ALA A 51 9.58 -26.10 31.19
N GLU A 52 9.08 -27.33 31.25
CA GLU A 52 7.83 -27.77 30.61
C GLU A 52 6.64 -27.13 31.32
N GLY A 53 5.58 -26.76 30.58
CA GLY A 53 4.35 -26.30 31.20
C GLY A 53 3.28 -25.80 30.22
N GLU A 54 2.28 -26.66 30.01
CA GLU A 54 0.86 -26.36 29.77
C GLU A 54 0.42 -25.98 28.34
N GLU A 55 -0.03 -27.04 27.65
CA GLU A 55 -1.04 -27.01 26.59
C GLU A 55 -2.36 -26.43 27.12
N ASP A 56 -2.74 -25.25 26.67
CA ASP A 56 -4.14 -24.82 26.67
C ASP A 56 -4.60 -24.65 25.21
N GLY A 57 -5.46 -25.59 24.81
CA GLY A 57 -6.07 -25.65 23.49
C GLY A 57 -7.01 -24.49 23.24
N HIS A 58 -6.56 -23.52 22.46
CA HIS A 58 -7.42 -22.68 21.65
C HIS A 58 -7.21 -23.05 20.19
N GLY A 59 -8.08 -23.96 19.72
CA GLY A 59 -8.20 -24.30 18.32
C GLY A 59 -8.78 -23.13 17.55
N HIS A 60 -7.94 -22.15 17.20
CA HIS A 60 -8.15 -21.38 15.99
C HIS A 60 -7.94 -22.35 14.83
N ALA A 61 -9.03 -22.68 14.16
CA ALA A 61 -9.00 -23.37 12.89
C ALA A 61 -8.27 -22.47 11.89
N HIS A 62 -6.94 -22.56 11.85
CA HIS A 62 -6.14 -22.10 10.72
C HIS A 62 -6.53 -23.00 9.55
N ALA A 63 -7.52 -22.55 8.79
CA ALA A 63 -7.71 -23.03 7.44
C ALA A 63 -6.38 -22.75 6.73
N HIS A 64 -5.60 -23.80 6.49
CA HIS A 64 -4.49 -23.76 5.53
C HIS A 64 -5.12 -23.41 4.17
N GLY A 65 -5.26 -22.11 3.92
CA GLY A 65 -5.72 -21.56 2.66
C GLY A 65 -4.65 -21.85 1.63
N GLU A 66 -5.04 -22.51 0.55
CA GLU A 66 -4.27 -22.42 -0.69
C GLU A 66 -4.11 -20.93 -1.00
N SER A 67 -2.86 -20.49 -1.19
CA SER A 67 -2.51 -19.12 -1.55
C SER A 67 -3.42 -18.65 -2.69
N PHE A 68 -4.43 -17.86 -2.35
CA PHE A 68 -5.42 -17.38 -3.30
C PHE A 68 -4.87 -16.12 -3.93
N VAL A 69 -3.96 -16.30 -4.89
CA VAL A 69 -3.64 -15.22 -5.82
C VAL A 69 -4.92 -15.00 -6.65
N VAL A 70 -5.53 -13.83 -6.49
CA VAL A 70 -6.64 -13.42 -7.36
C VAL A 70 -6.14 -13.48 -8.78
N ASP A 71 -6.63 -14.49 -9.49
CA ASP A 71 -6.46 -14.59 -10.92
C ASP A 71 -7.28 -13.46 -11.52
N SER A 72 -6.62 -12.32 -11.73
CA SER A 72 -7.24 -11.14 -12.30
C SER A 72 -7.79 -11.43 -13.70
N THR A 73 -7.50 -12.57 -14.34
CA THR A 73 -8.10 -12.97 -15.62
C THR A 73 -9.49 -13.58 -15.48
N LYS A 74 -9.93 -13.92 -14.26
CA LYS A 74 -11.28 -14.43 -14.01
C LYS A 74 -12.32 -13.30 -14.10
N PRO A 75 -13.52 -13.61 -14.62
CA PRO A 75 -14.63 -12.67 -14.61
C PRO A 75 -15.15 -12.44 -13.19
N LEU A 76 -15.66 -11.24 -12.88
CA LEU A 76 -16.14 -10.87 -11.53
C LEU A 76 -17.25 -11.81 -11.01
N GLU A 77 -18.05 -12.41 -11.89
CA GLU A 77 -19.14 -13.32 -11.52
C GLU A 77 -18.65 -14.62 -10.83
N ASP A 78 -17.39 -14.98 -11.00
CA ASP A 78 -16.79 -16.18 -10.40
C ASP A 78 -16.28 -15.94 -8.96
N PHE A 79 -16.29 -14.70 -8.48
CA PHE A 79 -15.85 -14.34 -7.14
C PHE A 79 -16.96 -14.57 -6.10
N SER A 80 -16.59 -14.64 -4.81
CA SER A 80 -17.55 -14.71 -3.71
C SER A 80 -18.49 -13.50 -3.69
N GLU A 81 -19.69 -13.65 -3.09
CA GLU A 81 -20.66 -12.54 -2.98
C GLU A 81 -20.03 -11.28 -2.31
N ARG A 82 -19.18 -11.48 -1.30
CA ARG A 82 -18.42 -10.40 -0.64
C ARG A 82 -17.58 -9.62 -1.64
N TYR A 83 -16.79 -10.30 -2.48
CA TYR A 83 -15.93 -9.65 -3.46
C TYR A 83 -16.72 -9.00 -4.59
N GLN A 84 -17.84 -9.58 -5.02
CA GLN A 84 -18.72 -8.94 -6.01
C GLN A 84 -19.31 -7.63 -5.48
N GLU A 85 -19.71 -7.58 -4.21
CA GLU A 85 -20.27 -6.37 -3.61
C GLU A 85 -19.21 -5.28 -3.40
N ILE A 86 -18.00 -5.67 -2.99
CA ILE A 86 -16.85 -4.77 -2.93
C ILE A 86 -16.52 -4.25 -4.34
N ALA A 87 -16.49 -5.13 -5.34
CA ALA A 87 -16.20 -4.75 -6.73
C ALA A 87 -17.22 -3.77 -7.27
N ARG A 88 -18.52 -4.01 -7.04
CA ARG A 88 -19.59 -3.07 -7.41
C ARG A 88 -19.39 -1.72 -6.75
N THR A 89 -19.10 -1.68 -5.45
CA THR A 89 -18.86 -0.43 -4.72
C THR A 89 -17.66 0.34 -5.28
N LEU A 90 -16.57 -0.36 -5.60
CA LEU A 90 -15.34 0.23 -6.13
C LEU A 90 -15.36 0.53 -7.63
N GLY A 91 -16.27 -0.07 -8.41
CA GLY A 91 -16.44 0.22 -9.84
C GLY A 91 -17.49 1.29 -10.13
N ASP A 92 -18.61 1.26 -9.40
CA ASP A 92 -19.79 2.07 -9.73
C ASP A 92 -19.82 3.44 -9.04
N TYR A 93 -18.89 3.73 -8.12
CA TYR A 93 -18.92 5.01 -7.40
C TYR A 93 -18.64 6.19 -8.32
N GLU A 94 -19.32 7.31 -8.11
CA GLU A 94 -19.01 8.58 -8.76
C GLU A 94 -18.27 9.50 -7.81
N LEU A 95 -17.22 10.16 -8.30
CA LEU A 95 -16.49 11.16 -7.53
C LEU A 95 -17.37 12.41 -7.30
N PRO A 96 -17.27 13.10 -6.14
CA PRO A 96 -18.18 14.19 -5.81
C PRO A 96 -18.03 15.37 -6.79
N GLU A 97 -19.11 16.07 -7.11
CA GLU A 97 -19.05 17.31 -7.89
C GLU A 97 -18.62 18.51 -7.03
N GLU A 98 -18.98 18.47 -5.74
CA GLU A 98 -18.58 19.48 -4.77
C GLU A 98 -17.05 19.59 -4.70
N GLY A 99 -16.55 20.83 -4.57
CA GLY A 99 -15.14 21.13 -4.46
C GLY A 99 -14.29 20.84 -5.71
N ARG A 100 -14.89 20.46 -6.85
CA ARG A 100 -14.14 20.35 -8.11
C ARG A 100 -13.67 21.73 -8.59
N LEU A 101 -12.45 21.77 -9.10
CA LEU A 101 -11.84 22.97 -9.68
C LEU A 101 -11.64 22.79 -11.19
N THR A 102 -11.75 23.90 -11.91
CA THR A 102 -11.21 23.99 -13.27
C THR A 102 -9.68 23.98 -13.23
N LEU A 103 -9.04 23.71 -14.37
CA LEU A 103 -7.58 23.76 -14.48
C LEU A 103 -7.02 25.17 -14.16
N GLU A 104 -7.75 26.21 -14.54
CA GLU A 104 -7.39 27.61 -14.26
C GLU A 104 -7.42 27.88 -12.74
N GLU A 105 -8.53 27.56 -12.06
CA GLU A 105 -8.66 27.73 -10.61
C GLU A 105 -7.64 26.88 -9.83
N TRP A 106 -7.36 25.66 -10.30
CA TRP A 106 -6.30 24.84 -9.74
C TRP A 106 -4.93 25.49 -9.88
N GLY A 107 -4.60 26.02 -11.07
CA GLY A 107 -3.35 26.70 -11.34
C GLY A 107 -3.16 27.96 -10.49
N GLU A 108 -4.23 28.74 -10.29
CA GLU A 108 -4.21 29.91 -9.40
C GLU A 108 -3.96 29.52 -7.93
N LYS A 109 -4.57 28.42 -7.47
CA LYS A 109 -4.52 27.99 -6.07
C LYS A 109 -3.24 27.23 -5.70
N TYR A 110 -2.77 26.35 -6.59
CA TYR A 110 -1.67 25.42 -6.33
C TYR A 110 -0.41 25.70 -7.18
N GLY A 111 -0.48 26.68 -8.08
CA GLY A 111 0.56 26.96 -9.07
C GLY A 111 0.38 26.13 -10.35
N GLU A 112 1.11 26.52 -11.40
CA GLU A 112 1.08 25.79 -12.68
C GLU A 112 1.53 24.34 -12.48
N SER A 113 0.58 23.44 -12.70
CA SER A 113 0.79 22.00 -12.59
C SER A 113 1.66 21.49 -13.73
N ARG A 114 2.65 20.64 -13.44
CA ARG A 114 3.48 19.96 -14.44
C ARG A 114 2.84 18.69 -15.00
N LEU A 115 1.52 18.55 -14.93
CA LEU A 115 0.85 17.36 -15.43
C LEU A 115 0.93 17.29 -16.96
N VAL A 116 1.24 16.10 -17.46
CA VAL A 116 1.47 15.86 -18.89
C VAL A 116 0.19 16.03 -19.70
N ASN A 117 -0.98 15.70 -19.12
CA ASN A 117 -2.30 15.85 -19.76
C ASN A 117 -3.36 16.30 -18.74
N PRO A 118 -3.57 17.60 -18.50
CA PRO A 118 -4.50 18.07 -17.47
C PRO A 118 -5.97 17.70 -17.73
N GLU A 119 -6.33 17.45 -18.99
CA GLU A 119 -7.69 17.04 -19.37
C GLU A 119 -8.08 15.64 -18.90
N ASP A 120 -7.11 14.81 -18.50
CA ASP A 120 -7.37 13.44 -18.04
C ASP A 120 -7.68 13.37 -16.54
N TYR A 121 -7.68 14.51 -15.84
CA TYR A 121 -7.76 14.57 -14.38
C TYR A 121 -8.92 15.43 -13.85
N ILE A 122 -9.36 15.11 -12.64
CA ILE A 122 -10.31 15.88 -11.85
C ILE A 122 -9.55 16.49 -10.67
N TYR A 123 -9.67 17.79 -10.50
CA TYR A 123 -8.98 18.58 -9.50
C TYR A 123 -9.93 18.97 -8.38
N TYR A 124 -9.48 18.92 -7.12
CA TYR A 124 -10.31 19.28 -5.98
C TYR A 124 -9.69 20.36 -5.09
N GLU A 125 -10.54 21.17 -4.47
CA GLU A 125 -10.16 22.22 -3.53
C GLU A 125 -9.38 21.73 -2.31
N ASN A 126 -9.45 20.44 -1.98
CA ASN A 126 -8.68 19.82 -0.90
C ASN A 126 -7.29 19.35 -1.36
N GLY A 127 -6.89 19.63 -2.60
CA GLY A 127 -5.59 19.30 -3.17
C GLY A 127 -5.50 17.89 -3.76
N TYR A 128 -6.59 17.13 -3.80
CA TYR A 128 -6.61 15.80 -4.41
C TYR A 128 -6.80 15.93 -5.92
N THR A 129 -6.13 15.05 -6.65
CA THR A 129 -6.26 14.90 -8.10
C THR A 129 -6.54 13.46 -8.43
N PHE A 130 -7.61 13.21 -9.18
CA PHE A 130 -8.03 11.85 -9.57
C PHE A 130 -7.99 11.69 -11.09
N ALA A 131 -7.63 10.49 -11.56
CA ALA A 131 -7.76 10.16 -12.97
C ALA A 131 -9.24 10.03 -13.35
N LYS A 132 -9.68 10.67 -14.44
CA LYS A 132 -11.10 10.62 -14.88
C LYS A 132 -11.55 9.19 -15.20
N ALA A 133 -10.68 8.41 -15.84
CA ALA A 133 -11.03 7.09 -16.36
C ALA A 133 -11.18 6.03 -15.25
N THR A 134 -10.22 5.96 -14.33
CA THR A 134 -10.21 4.92 -13.28
C THR A 134 -10.71 5.40 -11.93
N LYS A 135 -10.91 6.73 -11.78
CA LYS A 135 -11.26 7.39 -10.51
C LYS A 135 -10.22 7.16 -9.41
N ASP A 136 -9.01 6.71 -9.77
CA ASP A 136 -7.89 6.48 -8.85
C ASP A 136 -7.23 7.80 -8.47
N LEU A 137 -6.76 7.88 -7.23
CA LEU A 137 -5.97 9.00 -6.76
C LEU A 137 -4.64 9.04 -7.52
N ASN A 138 -4.36 10.17 -8.20
CA ASN A 138 -3.12 10.42 -8.92
C ASN A 138 -2.10 11.15 -8.04
N SER A 139 -2.55 12.19 -7.33
CA SER A 139 -1.66 13.03 -6.53
C SER A 139 -2.41 13.79 -5.45
N ILE A 140 -1.68 14.14 -4.40
CA ILE A 140 -2.13 15.05 -3.35
C ILE A 140 -1.16 16.23 -3.31
N THR A 141 -1.67 17.43 -3.53
CA THR A 141 -0.90 18.67 -3.46
C THR A 141 -1.11 19.34 -2.13
N SER A 142 -0.07 19.38 -1.30
CA SER A 142 -0.11 20.12 -0.02
C SER A 142 0.12 21.62 -0.25
N LEU A 143 -0.67 22.47 0.41
CA LEU A 143 -0.50 23.92 0.38
C LEU A 143 0.55 24.38 1.43
N PRO A 144 1.53 25.23 1.06
CA PRO A 144 2.26 26.05 2.03
C PRO A 144 1.34 27.09 2.69
N PRO A 145 1.64 27.59 3.91
CA PRO A 145 2.78 27.21 4.75
C PRO A 145 2.52 25.99 5.65
N ASP A 146 1.26 25.57 5.80
CA ASP A 146 0.90 24.63 6.87
C ASP A 146 0.99 23.15 6.46
N HIS A 147 1.21 22.84 5.16
CA HIS A 147 1.31 21.47 4.63
C HIS A 147 0.21 20.52 5.14
N ILE A 148 -0.96 21.06 5.51
CA ILE A 148 -2.07 20.25 6.01
C ILE A 148 -2.62 19.52 4.79
N GLN A 149 -2.31 18.24 4.71
CA GLN A 149 -3.00 17.32 3.83
C GLN A 149 -4.44 17.27 4.30
N ALA A 150 -5.34 17.77 3.46
CA ALA A 150 -6.76 17.69 3.76
C ALA A 150 -7.21 16.21 3.67
N ASP A 151 -8.27 15.92 4.41
CA ASP A 151 -8.88 14.60 4.37
C ASP A 151 -9.71 14.43 3.07
N PRO A 152 -9.79 13.20 2.52
CA PRO A 152 -10.74 12.92 1.47
C PRO A 152 -12.16 12.97 2.03
N TYR A 153 -13.13 13.37 1.20
CA TYR A 153 -14.55 13.38 1.58
C TYR A 153 -15.42 12.62 0.58
N GLY A 154 -16.53 12.08 1.07
CA GLY A 154 -17.46 11.26 0.28
C GLY A 154 -16.73 10.11 -0.41
N THR A 155 -16.98 9.94 -1.70
CA THR A 155 -16.41 8.86 -2.52
C THR A 155 -14.95 9.09 -2.94
N GLN A 156 -14.33 10.25 -2.61
CA GLN A 156 -12.87 10.40 -2.75
C GLN A 156 -12.11 9.40 -1.88
N ALA A 157 -12.73 8.95 -0.78
CA ALA A 157 -12.18 7.91 0.09
C ALA A 157 -11.97 6.60 -0.67
N LEU A 158 -12.87 6.22 -1.59
CA LEU A 158 -12.77 5.00 -2.38
C LEU A 158 -11.62 5.09 -3.39
N GLY A 159 -11.48 6.21 -4.11
CA GLY A 159 -10.35 6.42 -5.02
C GLY A 159 -9.00 6.47 -4.29
N SER A 160 -8.98 7.05 -3.10
CA SER A 160 -7.79 7.05 -2.24
C SER A 160 -7.46 5.65 -1.73
N PHE A 161 -8.47 4.89 -1.31
CA PHE A 161 -8.32 3.49 -0.90
C PHE A 161 -7.70 2.66 -2.02
N LYS A 162 -8.25 2.71 -3.25
CA LYS A 162 -7.73 1.96 -4.41
C LYS A 162 -6.24 2.21 -4.62
N THR A 163 -5.82 3.47 -4.71
CA THR A 163 -4.41 3.84 -4.91
C THR A 163 -3.53 3.39 -3.76
N ASN A 164 -3.97 3.57 -2.51
CA ASN A 164 -3.16 3.18 -1.35
C ASN A 164 -2.94 1.67 -1.27
N ILE A 165 -3.98 0.86 -1.48
CA ILE A 165 -3.85 -0.60 -1.52
C ILE A 165 -2.88 -1.04 -2.60
N VAL A 166 -3.05 -0.54 -3.84
CA VAL A 166 -2.18 -0.89 -4.95
C VAL A 166 -0.72 -0.50 -4.65
N THR A 167 -0.50 0.69 -4.10
CA THR A 167 0.82 1.20 -3.73
C THR A 167 1.48 0.35 -2.64
N LEU A 168 0.75 0.06 -1.56
CA LEU A 168 1.25 -0.78 -0.46
C LEU A 168 1.60 -2.18 -0.97
N ALA A 169 0.70 -2.80 -1.74
CA ALA A 169 0.91 -4.13 -2.32
C ALA A 169 2.11 -4.18 -3.28
N PHE A 170 2.41 -3.09 -4.00
CA PHE A 170 3.64 -3.00 -4.79
C PHE A 170 4.90 -2.90 -3.92
N GLY A 171 4.83 -2.18 -2.80
CA GLY A 171 5.94 -2.08 -1.86
C GLY A 171 6.29 -3.39 -1.15
N LEU A 172 5.38 -4.38 -1.15
CA LEU A 172 5.55 -5.69 -0.49
C LEU A 172 5.74 -6.84 -1.50
N GLN A 173 6.22 -6.57 -2.72
CA GLN A 173 6.48 -7.62 -3.71
C GLN A 173 7.68 -8.51 -3.34
N GLU A 174 8.65 -7.94 -2.64
CA GLU A 174 9.79 -8.69 -2.09
C GLU A 174 9.49 -9.02 -0.64
N GLU A 175 9.74 -10.27 -0.26
CA GLU A 175 9.60 -10.72 1.12
C GLU A 175 10.67 -10.00 1.97
N PRO A 176 10.27 -9.32 3.07
CA PRO A 176 11.23 -8.62 3.92
C PRO A 176 12.15 -9.60 4.63
N GLU A 177 13.32 -9.15 5.05
CA GLU A 177 14.14 -9.92 6.01
C GLU A 177 13.45 -9.97 7.39
N GLU A 178 13.78 -10.96 8.21
CA GLU A 178 13.17 -11.15 9.54
C GLU A 178 13.26 -9.91 10.45
N ASP A 179 14.39 -9.20 10.41
CA ASP A 179 14.59 -7.98 11.18
C ASP A 179 13.80 -6.77 10.62
N GLN A 180 13.26 -6.86 9.41
CA GLN A 180 12.47 -5.81 8.75
C GLN A 180 10.95 -6.01 8.91
N VAL A 181 10.49 -7.24 9.13
CA VAL A 181 9.05 -7.58 9.25
C VAL A 181 8.34 -6.65 10.21
N GLN A 182 8.94 -6.38 11.37
CA GLN A 182 8.30 -5.58 12.40
C GLN A 182 8.13 -4.10 12.00
N GLU A 183 9.11 -3.52 11.30
CA GLU A 183 9.03 -2.13 10.83
C GLU A 183 8.04 -1.99 9.67
N MET A 184 8.11 -2.91 8.71
CA MET A 184 7.21 -2.92 7.55
C MET A 184 5.76 -3.18 7.96
N SER A 185 5.54 -4.13 8.87
CA SER A 185 4.22 -4.38 9.47
C SER A 185 3.61 -3.13 10.10
N ARG A 186 4.39 -2.38 10.91
CA ARG A 186 3.89 -1.12 11.51
C ARG A 186 3.57 -0.08 10.45
N MET A 187 4.41 0.06 9.43
CA MET A 187 4.18 1.01 8.35
C MET A 187 2.86 0.72 7.65
N VAL A 188 2.63 -0.53 7.25
CA VAL A 188 1.41 -0.93 6.54
C VAL A 188 0.18 -0.79 7.43
N ALA A 189 0.27 -1.22 8.70
CA ALA A 189 -0.81 -1.07 9.67
C ALA A 189 -1.19 0.40 9.93
N ASP A 190 -0.20 1.30 9.97
CA ASP A 190 -0.40 2.74 10.12
C ASP A 190 -1.09 3.33 8.87
N GLU A 191 -0.64 2.96 7.66
CA GLU A 191 -1.27 3.46 6.43
C GLU A 191 -2.71 2.96 6.26
N LEU A 192 -2.98 1.68 6.51
CA LEU A 192 -4.35 1.15 6.50
C LEU A 192 -5.22 1.82 7.59
N GLY A 193 -4.64 2.10 8.75
CA GLY A 193 -5.33 2.77 9.85
C GLY A 193 -5.75 4.21 9.53
N LYS A 194 -5.03 4.90 8.64
CA LYS A 194 -5.42 6.24 8.16
C LYS A 194 -6.63 6.19 7.22
N LEU A 195 -6.87 5.09 6.52
CA LEU A 195 -8.00 4.96 5.60
C LEU A 195 -9.32 4.68 6.32
N GLU A 196 -9.27 3.92 7.41
CA GLU A 196 -10.43 3.42 8.14
C GLU A 196 -11.50 4.48 8.51
N PRO A 197 -11.14 5.69 9.00
CA PRO A 197 -12.14 6.71 9.33
C PRO A 197 -12.99 7.15 8.14
N PHE A 198 -12.46 7.04 6.91
CA PHE A 198 -13.14 7.46 5.69
C PHE A 198 -13.93 6.34 5.03
N LEU A 199 -13.83 5.12 5.55
CA LEU A 199 -14.47 3.93 4.99
C LEU A 199 -15.73 3.49 5.75
N GLN A 200 -16.13 4.21 6.81
CA GLN A 200 -17.24 3.81 7.69
C GLN A 200 -18.58 3.63 6.98
N GLU A 201 -18.79 4.33 5.86
CA GLU A 201 -20.00 4.20 5.03
C GLU A 201 -19.96 2.98 4.09
N TYR A 202 -18.81 2.31 3.97
CA TYR A 202 -18.56 1.18 3.08
C TYR A 202 -18.17 -0.06 3.91
N GLU A 203 -19.13 -0.61 4.67
CA GLU A 203 -18.90 -1.58 5.74
C GLU A 203 -17.98 -2.75 5.36
N MET A 204 -18.19 -3.41 4.21
CA MET A 204 -17.35 -4.54 3.79
C MET A 204 -15.92 -4.11 3.45
N ILE A 205 -15.73 -2.93 2.85
CA ILE A 205 -14.40 -2.40 2.54
C ILE A 205 -13.69 -2.05 3.85
N ALA A 206 -14.40 -1.42 4.79
CA ALA A 206 -13.88 -1.13 6.12
C ALA A 206 -13.52 -2.40 6.90
N GLU A 207 -14.35 -3.45 6.83
CA GLU A 207 -14.07 -4.75 7.45
C GLU A 207 -12.84 -5.40 6.84
N TRP A 208 -12.76 -5.45 5.52
CA TRP A 208 -11.61 -6.02 4.82
C TRP A 208 -10.30 -5.27 5.14
N THR A 209 -10.38 -3.94 5.24
CA THR A 209 -9.27 -3.08 5.66
C THR A 209 -8.86 -3.38 7.11
N ARG A 210 -9.81 -3.50 8.03
CA ARG A 210 -9.57 -3.81 9.45
C ARG A 210 -8.95 -5.19 9.63
N GLU A 211 -9.46 -6.19 8.90
CA GLU A 211 -8.95 -7.56 8.87
C GLU A 211 -7.48 -7.57 8.42
N THR A 212 -7.19 -6.96 7.27
CA THR A 212 -5.83 -6.86 6.72
C THR A 212 -4.89 -6.12 7.66
N ARG A 213 -5.33 -4.99 8.22
CA ARG A 213 -4.59 -4.24 9.22
C ARG A 213 -4.30 -5.07 10.46
N GLY A 214 -5.24 -5.92 10.89
CA GLY A 214 -5.10 -6.81 12.04
C GLY A 214 -3.87 -7.70 11.94
N TYR A 215 -3.66 -8.35 10.78
CA TYR A 215 -2.48 -9.17 10.53
C TYR A 215 -1.18 -8.36 10.68
N PHE A 216 -1.12 -7.17 10.10
CA PHE A 216 0.08 -6.33 10.22
C PHE A 216 0.29 -5.79 11.65
N VAL A 217 -0.76 -5.52 12.42
CA VAL A 217 -0.60 -5.17 13.84
C VAL A 217 -0.03 -6.35 14.63
N GLU A 218 -0.56 -7.55 14.42
CA GLU A 218 -0.09 -8.76 15.10
C GLU A 218 1.36 -9.10 14.73
N ALA A 219 1.71 -9.01 13.44
CA ALA A 219 3.09 -9.20 12.98
C ALA A 219 4.06 -8.16 13.58
N ALA A 220 3.62 -6.90 13.73
CA ALA A 220 4.39 -5.85 14.40
C ALA A 220 4.59 -6.09 15.91
N ASP A 221 3.65 -6.80 16.56
CA ASP A 221 3.66 -7.08 17.99
C ASP A 221 4.31 -8.43 18.34
N GLY A 222 4.96 -9.07 17.37
CA GLY A 222 5.75 -10.30 17.57
C GLY A 222 5.16 -11.56 16.95
N GLY A 223 4.10 -11.45 16.14
CA GLY A 223 3.53 -12.58 15.39
C GLY A 223 4.46 -13.18 14.32
N GLY A 224 5.52 -12.45 13.93
CA GLY A 224 6.57 -12.95 13.04
C GLY A 224 6.15 -13.01 11.56
N HIS A 225 6.92 -13.78 10.79
CA HIS A 225 6.82 -13.88 9.33
C HIS A 225 5.51 -14.47 8.82
N ASP A 226 5.01 -15.52 9.46
CA ASP A 226 3.79 -16.20 9.02
C ASP A 226 2.57 -15.27 9.04
N VAL A 227 2.45 -14.44 10.08
CA VAL A 227 1.36 -13.46 10.21
C VAL A 227 1.55 -12.31 9.21
N PHE A 228 2.78 -11.87 8.99
CA PHE A 228 3.08 -10.89 7.93
C PHE A 228 2.66 -11.41 6.55
N HIS A 229 2.95 -12.68 6.27
CA HIS A 229 2.58 -13.32 5.00
C HIS A 229 1.07 -13.31 4.80
N GLN A 230 0.28 -13.68 5.81
CA GLN A 230 -1.19 -13.61 5.77
C GLN A 230 -1.69 -12.18 5.47
N GLY A 231 -1.08 -11.17 6.12
CA GLY A 231 -1.38 -9.76 5.83
C GLY A 231 -1.07 -9.37 4.38
N ASN A 232 0.07 -9.82 3.85
CA ASN A 232 0.47 -9.54 2.47
C ASN A 232 -0.44 -10.26 1.46
N GLU A 233 -0.80 -11.52 1.69
CA GLU A 233 -1.75 -12.25 0.84
C GLU A 233 -3.09 -11.52 0.73
N ASN A 234 -3.64 -11.07 1.86
CA ASN A 234 -4.89 -10.31 1.88
C ASN A 234 -4.77 -8.97 1.12
N LEU A 235 -3.62 -8.29 1.26
CA LEU A 235 -3.34 -7.06 0.53
C LEU A 235 -3.18 -7.28 -0.99
N GLN A 236 -2.53 -8.37 -1.41
CA GLN A 236 -2.43 -8.75 -2.82
C GLN A 236 -3.79 -9.14 -3.40
N GLU A 237 -4.65 -9.78 -2.61
CA GLU A 237 -6.04 -10.07 -2.98
C GLU A 237 -6.80 -8.78 -3.29
N MET A 238 -6.71 -7.77 -2.40
CA MET A 238 -7.30 -6.45 -2.64
C MET A 238 -6.81 -5.80 -3.93
N LYS A 239 -5.47 -5.81 -4.14
CA LYS A 239 -4.88 -5.30 -5.37
C LYS A 239 -5.41 -6.03 -6.60
N GLY A 240 -5.49 -7.36 -6.56
CA GLY A 240 -6.00 -8.17 -7.66
C GLY A 240 -7.43 -7.80 -8.05
N LEU A 241 -8.30 -7.61 -7.06
CA LEU A 241 -9.67 -7.16 -7.30
C LEU A 241 -9.72 -5.75 -7.91
N ILE A 242 -8.96 -4.79 -7.36
CA ILE A 242 -8.87 -3.42 -7.87
C ILE A 242 -8.40 -3.38 -9.33
N LEU A 243 -7.38 -4.16 -9.67
CA LEU A 243 -6.88 -4.24 -11.05
C LEU A 243 -7.89 -4.88 -12.01
N THR A 244 -8.67 -5.85 -11.53
CA THR A 244 -9.75 -6.48 -12.31
C THR A 244 -10.84 -5.47 -12.65
N ILE A 245 -11.32 -4.72 -11.65
CA ILE A 245 -12.29 -3.64 -11.82
C ILE A 245 -11.77 -2.60 -12.83
N ASN A 246 -10.53 -2.15 -12.62
CA ASN A 246 -9.94 -1.16 -13.50
C ASN A 246 -9.86 -1.64 -14.95
N ARG A 247 -9.60 -2.93 -15.22
CA ARG A 247 -9.58 -3.48 -16.58
C ARG A 247 -10.96 -3.48 -17.23
N GLU A 248 -11.99 -3.93 -16.51
CA GLU A 248 -13.35 -4.05 -17.07
C GLU A 248 -13.95 -2.70 -17.50
N HIS A 249 -13.51 -1.59 -16.91
CA HIS A 249 -13.93 -0.26 -17.34
C HIS A 249 -13.34 0.22 -18.69
N TRP A 250 -12.38 -0.52 -19.27
CA TRP A 250 -11.74 -0.16 -20.56
C TRP A 250 -12.24 -1.00 -21.75
N GLU A 251 -13.05 -2.03 -21.54
CA GLU A 251 -13.63 -2.87 -22.60
C GLU A 251 -15.02 -2.39 -23.03
#